data_AF-A0A9E2IAE2-F1
#
_entry.id   AF-A0A9E2IAE2-F1
#
_cell.length_a   1.000
_cell.length_b   1.000
_cell.length_c   1.000
_cell.angle_alpha   90.00
_cell.angle_beta   90.00
_cell.angle_gamma   90.00
#
_symmetry.space_group_name_H-M   'P 1'
#
loop_
_entity.id
_entity.type
_entity.pdbx_description
1 polymer ?
#
loop_
_entity_poly.entity_id
_entity_poly.type
_entity_poly.pdbx_seq_one_letter_code
_entity_poly.pdbx_strand_id
1 'polypeptide(L)'
;MEQIRRRPDVRNFSMEHNQEGREQMATELREKRKKYFERKQQIHDAIQELLEQIKQKELNIEQVVEEIEGYGKNISNIESSVIQRFLKFFEIKRIQESLREKEQQREGLLEVYGKMKELLVELYQQRENRHELDEAKERLDEFYHGENERLQEYQEEEKVRNVEEIIRKHNVYFLHGIHPKFVPLYNSMLTREVDWQTKLKILLSLEPSLSTSTTQAGDTHGNIWSRMGVVLNGGRIAAAHHSDAGTQATSLNNRVGLVDKRDIASDIDSAILDRVTYNEFVLERPGVSGFFVCTENIGGEKNDLVDFSEIYSGTQKLGMPLFVLEYGEMYEAEYDNESNILIKGKKISPEEMLGITYNISGEERNELVDEILTDSPFKIESPEVSYVDSRSTGNQTYIEIVQPRSGKEVIYYQDKQCVGQVCFQQGDSVVLLSEVESPSVLIRYFLQNDKIIREQAYKGRDYVNIDVIGRQEYQQNINVGLYSVDLGRKLNTLDDYLDGMRVVLLLLQKEIEEDPDNPFREKLLGMYAFHIYGFGEEARKQGDEETAIKAFSFASEFFPQEKYNEIISRRLDDKGRFRITKEEIE
;
A
#
# COMPACT_ATOMS: atom_id res chain seq x y z
N MET A 1 7.40 7.02 -36.29
CA MET A 1 6.27 7.02 -35.33
C MET A 1 5.79 5.61 -34.99
N GLU A 2 5.46 4.75 -35.97
CA GLU A 2 4.96 3.38 -35.70
C GLU A 2 5.92 2.48 -34.87
N GLN A 3 7.23 2.78 -34.87
CA GLN A 3 8.21 2.10 -34.01
C GLN A 3 8.09 2.49 -32.52
N ILE A 4 7.76 3.75 -32.20
CA ILE A 4 7.69 4.26 -30.82
C ILE A 4 6.49 3.62 -30.09
N ARG A 5 5.34 3.58 -30.75
CA ARG A 5 4.13 2.92 -30.23
C ARG A 5 4.33 1.44 -29.89
N ARG A 6 5.27 0.77 -30.54
CA ARG A 6 5.56 -0.65 -30.30
C ARG A 6 6.59 -0.87 -29.19
N ARG A 7 7.21 0.19 -28.66
CA ARG A 7 8.16 0.05 -27.56
C ARG A 7 7.41 -0.29 -26.25
N PRO A 8 7.79 -1.37 -25.56
CA PRO A 8 7.13 -1.77 -24.31
C PRO A 8 7.29 -0.74 -23.18
N ASP A 9 8.44 -0.06 -23.11
CA ASP A 9 8.77 0.93 -22.07
C ASP A 9 7.82 2.13 -22.09
N VAL A 10 7.58 2.76 -23.23
CA VAL A 10 6.63 3.90 -23.36
C VAL A 10 5.20 3.48 -23.02
N ARG A 11 4.83 2.25 -23.38
CA ARG A 11 3.49 1.70 -23.09
C ARG A 11 3.30 1.40 -21.60
N ASN A 12 4.34 0.94 -20.91
CA ASN A 12 4.29 0.70 -19.48
C ASN A 12 4.29 2.02 -18.72
N PHE A 13 5.17 2.96 -19.10
CA PHE A 13 5.22 4.31 -18.52
C PHE A 13 3.87 5.03 -18.59
N SER A 14 3.25 5.09 -19.77
CA SER A 14 1.93 5.71 -19.91
C SER A 14 0.83 4.99 -19.12
N MET A 15 0.98 3.69 -18.84
CA MET A 15 0.01 2.93 -18.05
C MET A 15 0.13 3.24 -16.56
N GLU A 16 1.36 3.41 -16.08
CA GLU A 16 1.67 3.71 -14.68
C GLU A 16 1.45 5.20 -14.35
N HIS A 17 1.83 6.10 -15.27
CA HIS A 17 1.88 7.55 -15.01
C HIS A 17 0.84 8.38 -15.77
N ASN A 18 0.10 7.82 -16.73
CA ASN A 18 -0.92 8.54 -17.50
C ASN A 18 -2.14 7.66 -17.87
N GLN A 19 -2.68 6.95 -16.87
CA GLN A 19 -3.81 6.05 -17.07
C GLN A 19 -5.04 6.78 -17.64
N GLU A 20 -5.38 7.96 -17.10
CA GLU A 20 -6.53 8.75 -17.56
C GLU A 20 -6.37 9.17 -19.03
N GLY A 21 -5.19 9.66 -19.42
CA GLY A 21 -4.93 10.03 -20.81
C GLY A 21 -5.03 8.83 -21.76
N ARG A 22 -4.64 7.63 -21.32
CA ARG A 22 -4.84 6.39 -22.09
C ARG A 22 -6.31 6.03 -22.26
N GLU A 23 -7.12 6.19 -21.21
CA GLU A 23 -8.55 5.91 -21.26
C GLU A 23 -9.28 6.89 -22.18
N GLN A 24 -8.92 8.17 -22.11
CA GLN A 24 -9.42 9.20 -23.02
C GLN A 24 -9.05 8.88 -24.48
N MET A 25 -7.77 8.58 -24.75
CA MET A 25 -7.31 8.18 -26.08
C MET A 25 -8.01 6.91 -26.58
N ALA A 26 -8.17 5.89 -25.72
CA ALA A 26 -8.88 4.67 -26.09
C ALA A 26 -10.35 4.94 -26.45
N THR A 27 -11.00 5.88 -25.76
CA THR A 27 -12.38 6.31 -26.04
C THR A 27 -12.46 7.03 -27.37
N GLU A 28 -11.58 8.01 -27.64
CA GLU A 28 -11.52 8.72 -28.92
C GLU A 28 -11.32 7.76 -30.10
N LEU A 29 -10.42 6.77 -29.95
CA LEU A 29 -10.18 5.76 -30.98
C LEU A 29 -11.40 4.87 -31.23
N ARG A 30 -12.14 4.51 -30.17
CA ARG A 30 -13.39 3.72 -30.30
C ARG A 30 -14.45 4.52 -31.04
N GLU A 31 -14.59 5.81 -30.73
CA GLU A 31 -15.55 6.70 -31.40
C GLU A 31 -15.24 6.87 -32.88
N LYS A 32 -13.97 7.14 -33.25
CA LYS A 32 -13.56 7.26 -34.66
C LYS A 32 -13.76 5.94 -35.42
N ARG A 33 -13.44 4.79 -34.82
CA ARG A 33 -13.70 3.47 -35.42
C ARG A 33 -15.18 3.21 -35.59
N LYS A 34 -15.99 3.51 -34.58
CA LYS A 34 -17.45 3.37 -34.63
C LYS A 34 -18.01 4.20 -35.78
N LYS A 35 -17.63 5.48 -35.88
CA LYS A 35 -18.03 6.38 -36.96
C LYS A 35 -17.65 5.84 -38.35
N TYR A 36 -16.43 5.31 -38.51
CA TYR A 36 -16.00 4.67 -39.76
C TYR A 36 -16.90 3.49 -40.15
N PHE A 37 -17.15 2.56 -39.23
CA PHE A 37 -17.92 1.35 -39.53
C PHE A 37 -19.41 1.64 -39.71
N GLU A 38 -19.99 2.58 -38.95
CA GLU A 38 -21.36 3.04 -39.14
C GLU A 38 -21.54 3.69 -40.51
N ARG A 39 -20.64 4.60 -40.90
CA ARG A 39 -20.67 5.19 -42.25
C ARG A 39 -20.54 4.11 -43.33
N LYS A 40 -19.61 3.18 -43.16
CA LYS A 40 -19.39 2.08 -44.12
C LYS A 40 -20.62 1.19 -44.26
N GLN A 41 -21.33 0.94 -43.17
CA GLN A 41 -22.59 0.18 -43.16
C GLN A 41 -23.70 0.97 -43.87
N GLN A 42 -23.88 2.26 -43.55
CA GLN A 42 -24.86 3.12 -44.23
C GLN A 42 -24.64 3.17 -45.74
N ILE A 43 -23.39 3.31 -46.19
CA ILE A 43 -23.04 3.27 -47.61
C ILE A 43 -23.32 1.89 -48.21
N HIS A 44 -23.04 0.81 -47.48
CA HIS A 44 -23.35 -0.54 -47.94
C HIS A 44 -24.85 -0.75 -48.15
N ASP A 45 -25.66 -0.32 -47.20
CA ASP A 45 -27.13 -0.41 -47.26
C ASP A 45 -27.67 0.42 -48.43
N ALA A 46 -27.15 1.65 -48.62
CA ALA A 46 -27.50 2.50 -49.76
C ALA A 46 -27.12 1.86 -51.11
N ILE A 47 -25.96 1.18 -51.19
CA ILE A 47 -25.56 0.41 -52.38
C ILE A 47 -26.55 -0.72 -52.65
N GLN A 48 -26.96 -1.48 -51.62
CA GLN A 48 -27.92 -2.59 -51.80
C GLN A 48 -29.28 -2.08 -52.28
N GLU A 49 -29.78 -1.00 -51.68
CA GLU A 49 -31.04 -0.38 -52.09
C GLU A 49 -30.96 0.11 -53.54
N LEU A 50 -29.88 0.80 -53.91
CA LEU A 50 -29.68 1.30 -55.26
C LEU A 50 -29.56 0.18 -56.29
N LEU A 51 -28.90 -0.95 -55.95
CA LEU A 51 -28.82 -2.12 -56.83
C LEU A 51 -30.21 -2.74 -57.08
N GLU A 52 -31.07 -2.82 -56.07
CA GLU A 52 -32.45 -3.30 -56.26
C GLU A 52 -33.26 -2.32 -57.12
N GLN A 53 -33.12 -1.01 -56.90
CA GLN A 53 -33.77 0.00 -57.75
C GLN A 53 -33.30 -0.09 -59.21
N ILE A 54 -31.99 -0.27 -59.44
CA ILE A 54 -31.41 -0.49 -60.77
C ILE A 54 -32.03 -1.72 -61.43
N LYS A 55 -32.11 -2.84 -60.72
CA LYS A 55 -32.70 -4.10 -61.22
C LYS A 55 -34.18 -3.94 -61.59
N GLN A 56 -34.96 -3.24 -60.77
CA GLN A 56 -36.36 -2.93 -61.09
C GLN A 56 -36.47 -2.02 -62.31
N LYS A 57 -35.55 -1.07 -62.48
CA LYS A 57 -35.51 -0.20 -63.67
C LYS A 57 -35.11 -0.97 -64.94
N GLU A 58 -34.19 -1.93 -64.85
CA GLU A 58 -33.86 -2.83 -65.96
C GLU A 58 -35.08 -3.61 -66.43
N LEU A 59 -35.83 -4.23 -65.51
CA LEU A 59 -37.06 -4.95 -65.83
C LEU A 59 -38.12 -4.05 -66.48
N ASN A 60 -38.28 -2.81 -65.99
CA ASN A 60 -39.20 -1.84 -66.60
C ASN A 60 -38.76 -1.44 -68.01
N ILE A 61 -37.46 -1.26 -68.23
CA ILE A 61 -36.90 -0.96 -69.56
C ILE A 61 -37.17 -2.14 -70.49
N GLU A 62 -36.92 -3.38 -70.05
CA GLU A 62 -37.20 -4.59 -70.84
C GLU A 62 -38.67 -4.70 -71.23
N GLN A 63 -39.60 -4.49 -70.29
CA GLN A 63 -41.04 -4.49 -70.58
C GLN A 63 -41.44 -3.41 -71.59
N VAL A 64 -40.91 -2.19 -71.44
CA VAL A 64 -41.19 -1.11 -72.40
C VAL A 64 -40.60 -1.45 -73.77
N VAL A 65 -39.43 -2.07 -73.85
CA VAL A 65 -38.84 -2.55 -75.11
C VAL A 65 -39.72 -3.62 -75.75
N GLU A 66 -40.21 -4.61 -75.00
CA GLU A 66 -41.14 -5.62 -75.50
C GLU A 66 -42.45 -5.02 -76.02
N GLU A 67 -43.01 -4.03 -75.31
CA GLU A 67 -44.21 -3.30 -75.74
C GLU A 67 -43.95 -2.52 -77.05
N ILE A 68 -42.82 -1.81 -77.16
CA ILE A 68 -42.37 -1.12 -78.37
C ILE A 68 -42.28 -2.11 -79.54
N GLU A 69 -41.66 -3.28 -79.33
CA GLU A 69 -41.56 -4.32 -80.35
C GLU A 69 -42.95 -4.89 -80.74
N GLY A 70 -43.83 -5.07 -79.77
CA GLY A 70 -45.21 -5.51 -79.97
C GLY A 70 -46.02 -4.52 -80.81
N TYR A 71 -45.91 -3.22 -80.52
CA TYR A 71 -46.50 -2.16 -81.34
C TYR A 71 -45.90 -2.15 -82.75
N GLY A 72 -44.58 -2.31 -82.90
CA GLY A 72 -43.92 -2.41 -84.21
C GLY A 72 -44.41 -3.59 -85.05
N LYS A 73 -44.57 -4.77 -84.44
CA LYS A 73 -45.15 -5.96 -85.09
C LYS A 73 -46.61 -5.74 -85.48
N ASN A 74 -47.41 -5.10 -84.63
CA ASN A 74 -48.81 -4.78 -84.92
C ASN A 74 -48.95 -3.80 -86.10
N ILE A 75 -48.13 -2.75 -86.14
CA ILE A 75 -48.06 -1.84 -87.28
C ILE A 75 -47.69 -2.62 -88.55
N SER A 76 -46.62 -3.42 -88.53
CA SER A 76 -46.17 -4.22 -89.68
C SER A 76 -47.24 -5.20 -90.19
N ASN A 77 -48.00 -5.82 -89.28
CA ASN A 77 -49.07 -6.75 -89.63
C ASN A 77 -50.25 -6.04 -90.32
N ILE A 78 -50.71 -4.91 -89.76
CA ILE A 78 -51.80 -4.10 -90.37
C ILE A 78 -51.34 -3.51 -91.71
N GLU A 79 -50.06 -3.15 -91.82
CA GLU A 79 -49.46 -2.63 -93.05
C GLU A 79 -49.27 -3.71 -94.12
N SER A 80 -49.19 -5.00 -93.80
CA SER A 80 -49.02 -6.05 -94.82
C SER A 80 -50.26 -6.26 -95.72
N SER A 81 -51.43 -5.70 -95.35
CA SER A 81 -52.70 -5.84 -96.10
C SER A 81 -53.25 -4.49 -96.58
N VAL A 82 -53.35 -4.31 -97.90
CA VAL A 82 -53.81 -3.06 -98.55
C VAL A 82 -55.25 -2.69 -98.16
N ILE A 83 -56.13 -3.68 -97.94
CA ILE A 83 -57.53 -3.49 -97.53
C ILE A 83 -57.61 -3.11 -96.04
N GLN A 84 -56.76 -3.70 -95.19
CA GLN A 84 -56.73 -3.36 -93.76
C GLN A 84 -56.11 -2.00 -93.48
N ARG A 85 -55.08 -1.56 -94.25
CA ARG A 85 -54.53 -0.20 -94.15
C ARG A 85 -55.59 0.89 -94.31
N PHE A 86 -56.51 0.70 -95.25
CA PHE A 86 -57.56 1.70 -95.54
C PHE A 86 -58.69 1.68 -94.49
N LEU A 87 -59.10 0.49 -94.03
CA LEU A 87 -60.17 0.34 -93.02
C LEU A 87 -59.71 0.69 -91.59
N LYS A 88 -58.42 0.57 -91.28
CA LYS A 88 -57.85 0.75 -89.93
C LYS A 88 -56.94 1.98 -89.78
N PHE A 89 -57.04 2.98 -90.67
CA PHE A 89 -56.18 4.16 -90.66
C PHE A 89 -56.10 4.88 -89.29
N PHE A 90 -57.23 5.10 -88.63
CA PHE A 90 -57.27 5.70 -87.29
C PHE A 90 -56.64 4.81 -86.21
N GLU A 91 -56.67 3.48 -86.38
CA GLU A 91 -56.05 2.51 -85.48
C GLU A 91 -54.51 2.54 -85.62
N ILE A 92 -53.99 2.63 -86.85
CA ILE A 92 -52.55 2.77 -87.12
C ILE A 92 -52.00 4.05 -86.48
N LYS A 93 -52.67 5.19 -86.69
CA LYS A 93 -52.25 6.47 -86.12
C LYS A 93 -52.23 6.43 -84.58
N ARG A 94 -53.24 5.80 -83.96
CA ARG A 94 -53.29 5.62 -82.50
C ARG A 94 -52.15 4.75 -81.98
N ILE A 95 -51.81 3.67 -82.70
CA ILE A 95 -50.69 2.79 -82.34
C ILE A 95 -49.35 3.52 -82.49
N GLN A 96 -49.18 4.36 -83.52
CA GLN A 96 -47.98 5.19 -83.69
C GLN A 96 -47.82 6.25 -82.61
N GLU A 97 -48.90 6.90 -82.17
CA GLU A 97 -48.87 7.82 -81.03
C GLU A 97 -48.48 7.07 -79.74
N SER A 98 -49.05 5.89 -79.51
CA SER A 98 -48.70 5.04 -78.35
C SER A 98 -47.24 4.57 -78.40
N LEU A 99 -46.72 4.23 -79.58
CA LEU A 99 -45.32 3.86 -79.80
C LEU A 99 -44.38 5.01 -79.43
N ARG A 100 -44.70 6.23 -79.90
CA ARG A 100 -43.90 7.43 -79.59
C ARG A 100 -43.89 7.76 -78.10
N GLU A 101 -45.03 7.62 -77.42
CA GLU A 101 -45.11 7.77 -75.96
C GLU A 101 -44.22 6.75 -75.24
N LYS A 102 -44.18 5.50 -75.72
CA LYS A 102 -43.34 4.43 -75.14
C LYS A 102 -41.86 4.62 -75.43
N GLU A 103 -41.48 5.13 -76.60
CA GLU A 103 -40.10 5.51 -76.90
C GLU A 103 -39.62 6.64 -75.98
N GLN A 104 -40.44 7.66 -75.74
CA GLN A 104 -40.13 8.70 -74.77
C GLN A 104 -40.03 8.16 -73.34
N GLN A 105 -40.92 7.24 -72.96
CA GLN A 105 -40.85 6.56 -71.68
C GLN A 105 -39.52 5.78 -71.53
N ARG A 106 -39.07 5.10 -72.58
CA ARG A 106 -37.79 4.37 -72.62
C ARG A 106 -36.60 5.32 -72.46
N GLU A 107 -36.57 6.43 -73.19
CA GLU A 107 -35.50 7.43 -73.06
C GLU A 107 -35.42 7.98 -71.63
N GLY A 108 -36.56 8.34 -71.04
CA GLY A 108 -36.61 8.80 -69.65
C GLY A 108 -36.14 7.73 -68.65
N LEU A 109 -36.47 6.46 -68.88
CA LEU A 109 -35.97 5.36 -68.04
C LEU A 109 -34.45 5.14 -68.18
N LEU A 110 -33.91 5.25 -69.39
CA LEU A 110 -32.47 5.12 -69.65
C LEU A 110 -31.67 6.26 -69.00
N GLU A 111 -32.18 7.48 -69.02
CA GLU A 111 -31.53 8.62 -68.34
C GLU A 111 -31.46 8.40 -66.82
N VAL A 112 -32.57 7.98 -66.20
CA VAL A 112 -32.62 7.66 -64.77
C VAL A 112 -31.68 6.52 -64.42
N TYR A 113 -31.65 5.47 -65.25
CA TYR A 113 -30.74 4.34 -65.09
C TYR A 113 -29.27 4.76 -65.17
N GLY A 114 -28.91 5.65 -66.09
CA GLY A 114 -27.57 6.24 -66.19
C GLY A 114 -27.15 6.94 -64.91
N LYS A 115 -28.00 7.82 -64.37
CA LYS A 115 -27.76 8.55 -63.11
C LYS A 115 -27.59 7.60 -61.92
N MET A 116 -28.37 6.52 -61.87
CA MET A 116 -28.25 5.50 -60.81
C MET A 116 -26.89 4.78 -60.87
N LYS A 117 -26.38 4.48 -62.07
CA LYS A 117 -25.04 3.88 -62.23
C LYS A 117 -23.91 4.81 -61.80
N GLU A 118 -24.02 6.10 -62.08
CA GLU A 118 -23.05 7.10 -61.61
C GLU A 118 -23.01 7.18 -60.09
N LEU A 119 -24.18 7.29 -59.45
CA LEU A 119 -24.29 7.30 -57.99
C LEU A 119 -23.72 6.02 -57.35
N LEU A 120 -23.91 4.86 -57.99
CA LEU A 120 -23.35 3.60 -57.52
C LEU A 120 -21.81 3.63 -57.47
N VAL A 121 -21.16 4.21 -58.49
CA VAL A 121 -19.71 4.38 -58.52
C VAL A 121 -19.23 5.31 -57.41
N GLU A 122 -19.93 6.43 -57.19
CA GLU A 122 -19.62 7.38 -56.11
C GLU A 122 -19.72 6.71 -54.72
N LEU A 123 -20.77 5.92 -54.47
CA LEU A 123 -20.94 5.19 -53.22
C LEU A 123 -19.81 4.16 -52.99
N TYR A 124 -19.38 3.46 -54.04
CA TYR A 124 -18.22 2.55 -53.92
C TYR A 124 -16.92 3.30 -53.58
N GLN A 125 -16.69 4.48 -54.15
CA GLN A 125 -15.53 5.32 -53.80
C GLN A 125 -15.60 5.80 -52.35
N GLN A 126 -16.76 6.27 -51.89
CA GLN A 126 -16.96 6.70 -50.51
C GLN A 126 -16.79 5.54 -49.51
N ARG A 127 -17.18 4.32 -49.88
CA ARG A 127 -17.01 3.11 -49.05
C ARG A 127 -15.54 2.80 -48.75
N GLU A 128 -14.63 3.11 -49.67
CA GLU A 128 -13.19 2.91 -49.52
C GLU A 128 -12.48 4.05 -48.79
N ASN A 129 -13.16 5.16 -48.50
CA ASN A 129 -12.59 6.27 -47.73
C ASN A 129 -12.24 5.79 -46.31
N ARG A 130 -10.97 5.93 -45.91
CA ARG A 130 -10.42 5.52 -44.59
C ARG A 130 -10.05 6.68 -43.69
N HIS A 131 -10.46 7.91 -44.02
CA HIS A 131 -10.05 9.13 -43.33
C HIS A 131 -10.17 9.06 -41.80
N GLU A 132 -11.28 8.56 -41.25
CA GLU A 132 -11.45 8.40 -39.79
C GLU A 132 -10.46 7.42 -39.15
N LEU A 133 -10.06 6.36 -39.88
CA LEU A 133 -9.07 5.41 -39.41
C LEU A 133 -7.66 6.01 -39.47
N ASP A 134 -7.38 6.82 -40.48
CA ASP A 134 -6.09 7.49 -40.64
C ASP A 134 -5.91 8.57 -39.56
N GLU A 135 -6.94 9.39 -39.30
CA GLU A 135 -6.94 10.33 -38.17
C GLU A 135 -6.78 9.62 -36.82
N ALA A 136 -7.44 8.48 -36.62
CA ALA A 136 -7.29 7.68 -35.40
C ALA A 136 -5.86 7.15 -35.26
N LYS A 137 -5.20 6.80 -36.37
CA LYS A 137 -3.79 6.37 -36.34
C LYS A 137 -2.87 7.54 -35.98
N GLU A 138 -3.08 8.71 -36.57
CA GLU A 138 -2.30 9.92 -36.30
C GLU A 138 -2.39 10.36 -34.84
N ARG A 139 -3.62 10.44 -34.29
CA ARG A 139 -3.84 10.74 -32.86
C ARG A 139 -3.12 9.80 -31.91
N LEU A 140 -3.13 8.51 -32.24
CA LEU A 140 -2.46 7.51 -31.44
C LEU A 140 -0.94 7.62 -31.51
N ASP A 141 -0.41 7.99 -32.68
CA ASP A 141 1.02 8.22 -32.87
C ASP A 141 1.47 9.50 -32.14
N GLU A 142 0.69 10.59 -32.18
CA GLU A 142 0.91 11.83 -31.40
C GLU A 142 0.96 11.54 -29.89
N PHE A 143 -0.01 10.78 -29.37
CA PHE A 143 -0.07 10.40 -27.96
C PHE A 143 1.21 9.69 -27.51
N TYR A 144 1.61 8.62 -28.20
CA TYR A 144 2.80 7.86 -27.81
C TYR A 144 4.12 8.62 -28.08
N HIS A 145 4.11 9.63 -28.95
CA HIS A 145 5.26 10.51 -29.09
C HIS A 145 5.43 11.41 -27.86
N GLY A 146 4.36 12.07 -27.40
CA GLY A 146 4.40 12.86 -26.17
C GLY A 146 4.72 12.03 -24.92
N GLU A 147 4.21 10.80 -24.83
CA GLU A 147 4.57 9.89 -23.73
C GLU A 147 6.04 9.45 -23.78
N ASN A 148 6.65 9.36 -24.96
CA ASN A 148 8.08 9.07 -25.09
C ASN A 148 8.95 10.26 -24.64
N GLU A 149 8.55 11.49 -24.95
CA GLU A 149 9.23 12.70 -24.47
C GLU A 149 9.15 12.79 -22.93
N ARG A 150 7.95 12.60 -22.37
CA ARG A 150 7.76 12.52 -20.91
C ARG A 150 8.56 11.40 -20.24
N LEU A 151 8.67 10.23 -20.90
CA LEU A 151 9.52 9.14 -20.40
C LEU A 151 11.00 9.56 -20.39
N GLN A 152 11.47 10.29 -21.39
CA GLN A 152 12.85 10.78 -21.43
C GLN A 152 13.10 11.79 -20.31
N GLU A 153 12.20 12.75 -20.12
CA GLU A 153 12.25 13.72 -19.01
C GLU A 153 12.26 13.00 -17.66
N TYR A 154 11.33 12.04 -17.46
CA TYR A 154 11.27 11.22 -16.26
C TYR A 154 12.57 10.43 -16.02
N GLN A 155 13.15 9.84 -17.07
CA GLN A 155 14.43 9.12 -16.96
C GLN A 155 15.60 10.04 -16.61
N GLU A 156 15.57 11.29 -17.06
CA GLU A 156 16.57 12.30 -16.69
C GLU A 156 16.41 12.74 -15.23
N GLU A 157 15.17 13.00 -14.79
CA GLU A 157 14.88 13.29 -13.37
C GLU A 157 15.27 12.13 -12.45
N GLU A 158 14.98 10.89 -12.82
CA GLU A 158 15.33 9.71 -12.02
C GLU A 158 16.84 9.51 -11.91
N LYS A 159 17.63 9.89 -12.94
CA LYS A 159 19.10 9.90 -12.83
C LYS A 159 19.59 10.90 -11.79
N VAL A 160 18.96 12.07 -11.70
CA VAL A 160 19.33 13.09 -10.70
C VAL A 160 18.99 12.64 -9.29
N ARG A 161 17.92 11.84 -9.14
CA ARG A 161 17.48 11.29 -7.85
C ARG A 161 18.25 10.04 -7.42
N ASN A 162 19.10 9.49 -8.28
CA ASN A 162 19.82 8.26 -8.00
C ASN A 162 20.99 8.51 -7.02
N VAL A 163 21.02 7.76 -5.91
CA VAL A 163 22.04 7.93 -4.87
C VAL A 163 23.45 7.68 -5.38
N GLU A 164 23.64 6.68 -6.23
CA GLU A 164 24.95 6.38 -6.81
C GLU A 164 25.50 7.60 -7.57
N GLU A 165 24.69 8.22 -8.44
CA GLU A 165 25.08 9.41 -9.19
C GLU A 165 25.39 10.61 -8.28
N ILE A 166 24.61 10.80 -7.21
CA ILE A 166 24.84 11.89 -6.23
C ILE A 166 26.15 11.67 -5.48
N ILE A 167 26.45 10.44 -5.05
CA ILE A 167 27.70 10.06 -4.41
C ILE A 167 28.88 10.42 -5.33
N ARG A 168 28.82 10.07 -6.62
CA ARG A 168 29.89 10.40 -7.59
C ARG A 168 30.04 11.91 -7.80
N LYS A 169 28.92 12.61 -8.00
CA LYS A 169 28.90 14.04 -8.30
C LYS A 169 29.44 14.88 -7.15
N HIS A 170 29.07 14.55 -5.92
CA HIS A 170 29.40 15.36 -4.73
C HIS A 170 30.54 14.79 -3.89
N ASN A 171 31.00 13.56 -4.16
CA ASN A 171 32.04 12.88 -3.38
C ASN A 171 31.70 12.82 -1.88
N VAL A 172 30.49 12.34 -1.57
CA VAL A 172 29.92 12.23 -0.22
C VAL A 172 29.54 10.78 0.09
N TYR A 173 29.47 10.42 1.37
CA TYR A 173 28.81 9.18 1.82
C TYR A 173 27.38 9.48 2.24
N PHE A 174 26.45 8.55 1.99
CA PHE A 174 25.12 8.58 2.61
C PHE A 174 25.10 7.70 3.85
N LEU A 175 24.55 8.23 4.95
CA LEU A 175 24.51 7.60 6.25
C LEU A 175 23.09 7.66 6.83
N HIS A 176 22.60 6.53 7.31
CA HIS A 176 21.43 6.49 8.17
C HIS A 176 21.85 6.16 9.60
N GLY A 177 21.70 7.13 10.51
CA GLY A 177 22.04 6.96 11.91
C GLY A 177 21.04 6.06 12.64
N ILE A 178 21.52 4.99 13.26
CA ILE A 178 20.74 4.09 14.12
C ILE A 178 21.13 4.37 15.56
N HIS A 179 20.21 4.93 16.34
CA HIS A 179 20.47 5.16 17.76
C HIS A 179 20.24 3.87 18.58
N PRO A 180 21.08 3.56 19.60
CA PRO A 180 20.95 2.40 20.49
C PRO A 180 19.53 2.06 20.94
N LYS A 181 18.87 2.96 21.69
CA LYS A 181 17.49 2.79 22.18
C LYS A 181 16.53 3.92 21.81
N PHE A 182 17.02 5.12 21.50
CA PHE A 182 16.13 6.24 21.19
C PHE A 182 15.31 5.97 19.92
N VAL A 183 14.02 6.27 20.00
CA VAL A 183 13.08 6.26 18.87
C VAL A 183 12.31 7.58 18.91
N PRO A 184 12.37 8.41 17.85
CA PRO A 184 11.63 9.67 17.83
C PRO A 184 10.12 9.39 17.76
N LEU A 185 9.36 9.90 18.73
CA LEU A 185 7.96 9.51 18.93
C LEU A 185 7.06 9.81 17.74
N TYR A 186 7.25 10.97 17.11
CA TYR A 186 6.40 11.47 16.03
C TYR A 186 6.94 11.15 14.63
N ASN A 187 8.24 10.86 14.51
CA ASN A 187 8.89 10.70 13.20
C ASN A 187 9.11 9.22 12.81
N SER A 188 8.75 8.30 13.70
CA SER A 188 8.95 6.86 13.53
C SER A 188 7.70 6.07 13.86
N MET A 189 7.44 5.05 13.04
CA MET A 189 6.43 4.02 13.28
C MET A 189 6.82 3.04 14.39
N LEU A 190 8.06 3.08 14.89
CA LEU A 190 8.52 2.13 15.91
C LEU A 190 8.05 2.52 17.32
N THR A 191 7.84 1.54 18.18
CA THR A 191 7.59 1.70 19.62
C THR A 191 8.85 2.26 20.32
N ARG A 192 8.71 2.67 21.59
CA ARG A 192 9.85 3.24 22.34
C ARG A 192 10.88 2.15 22.65
N GLU A 193 12.14 2.57 22.76
CA GLU A 193 13.27 1.73 23.19
C GLU A 193 13.55 0.48 22.35
N VAL A 194 13.02 0.42 21.12
CA VAL A 194 13.44 -0.59 20.14
C VAL A 194 14.96 -0.48 19.97
N ASP A 195 15.64 -1.61 20.16
CA ASP A 195 17.09 -1.66 20.13
C ASP A 195 17.65 -1.49 18.70
N TRP A 196 18.93 -1.19 18.58
CA TRP A 196 19.58 -0.95 17.30
C TRP A 196 19.67 -2.18 16.40
N GLN A 197 19.73 -3.39 16.97
CA GLN A 197 19.79 -4.63 16.20
C GLN A 197 18.44 -4.89 15.54
N THR A 198 17.35 -4.69 16.28
CA THR A 198 15.98 -4.76 15.75
C THR A 198 15.76 -3.70 14.66
N LYS A 199 16.23 -2.46 14.87
CA LYS A 199 16.19 -1.41 13.82
C LYS A 199 16.98 -1.81 12.56
N LEU A 200 18.15 -2.41 12.74
CA LEU A 200 18.97 -2.89 11.63
C LEU A 200 18.28 -4.03 10.88
N LYS A 201 17.69 -5.00 11.60
CA LYS A 201 16.92 -6.09 10.99
C LYS A 201 15.76 -5.55 10.16
N ILE A 202 15.00 -4.58 10.68
CA ILE A 202 13.91 -3.91 9.96
C ILE A 202 14.40 -3.28 8.67
N LEU A 203 15.52 -2.54 8.71
CA LEU A 203 16.10 -1.96 7.51
C LEU A 203 16.43 -3.03 6.47
N LEU A 204 17.15 -4.09 6.88
CA LEU A 204 17.65 -5.12 5.98
C LEU A 204 16.53 -6.00 5.39
N SER A 205 15.45 -6.23 6.15
CA SER A 205 14.41 -7.16 5.76
C SER A 205 13.22 -6.50 5.04
N LEU A 206 12.89 -5.26 5.43
CA LEU A 206 11.71 -4.56 4.92
C LEU A 206 12.05 -3.40 3.97
N GLU A 207 13.32 -2.99 3.87
CA GLU A 207 13.79 -1.92 2.97
C GLU A 207 12.95 -0.62 3.04
N PRO A 208 12.66 -0.09 4.24
CA PRO A 208 11.80 1.07 4.40
C PRO A 208 12.39 2.34 3.78
N SER A 209 11.52 3.32 3.53
CA SER A 209 11.94 4.69 3.24
C SER A 209 12.60 5.34 4.47
N LEU A 210 13.85 5.76 4.30
CA LEU A 210 14.69 6.28 5.36
C LEU A 210 14.80 7.80 5.33
N SER A 211 15.01 8.40 6.50
CA SER A 211 15.59 9.72 6.62
C SER A 211 17.10 9.56 6.80
N THR A 212 17.89 10.18 5.95
CA THR A 212 19.34 9.95 5.85
C THR A 212 20.08 11.27 5.78
N SER A 213 21.36 11.25 6.13
CA SER A 213 22.25 12.41 6.05
C SER A 213 23.43 12.05 5.17
N THR A 214 24.14 13.05 4.69
CA THR A 214 25.42 12.83 3.98
C THR A 214 26.59 13.16 4.88
N THR A 215 27.79 12.68 4.56
CA THR A 215 29.03 13.21 5.15
C THR A 215 30.17 13.27 4.13
N GLN A 216 31.12 14.17 4.34
CA GLN A 216 32.28 14.39 3.48
C GLN A 216 33.50 14.79 4.31
N ALA A 217 34.69 14.66 3.74
CA ALA A 217 35.95 15.01 4.42
C ALA A 217 35.90 16.42 5.04
N GLY A 218 36.23 16.50 6.33
CA GLY A 218 36.19 17.72 7.14
C GLY A 218 34.92 17.90 7.98
N ASP A 219 33.88 17.11 7.72
CA ASP A 219 32.71 17.03 8.61
C ASP A 219 33.10 16.47 9.98
N THR A 220 32.21 16.65 10.96
CA THR A 220 32.36 16.07 12.30
C THR A 220 31.11 15.29 12.69
N HIS A 221 31.12 14.67 13.87
CA HIS A 221 29.93 14.05 14.46
C HIS A 221 28.71 14.98 14.55
N GLY A 222 28.88 16.32 14.50
CA GLY A 222 27.76 17.28 14.47
C GLY A 222 27.00 17.31 13.14
N ASN A 223 27.57 16.71 12.10
CA ASN A 223 27.00 16.61 10.75
C ASN A 223 26.27 15.28 10.50
N ILE A 224 26.20 14.40 11.50
CA ILE A 224 25.46 13.14 11.46
C ILE A 224 24.48 13.05 12.63
N TRP A 225 23.37 12.35 12.45
CA TRP A 225 22.35 12.21 13.48
C TRP A 225 22.78 11.31 14.66
N SER A 226 23.49 10.22 14.36
CA SER A 226 23.93 9.21 15.34
C SER A 226 25.37 8.80 15.04
N ARG A 227 26.14 8.42 16.07
CA ARG A 227 27.51 7.92 15.93
C ARG A 227 27.59 6.49 15.45
N MET A 228 26.48 5.78 15.30
CA MET A 228 26.46 4.45 14.70
C MET A 228 25.26 4.33 13.75
N GLY A 229 25.36 3.44 12.77
CA GLY A 229 24.31 3.24 11.79
C GLY A 229 24.81 2.53 10.55
N VAL A 230 24.13 2.76 9.42
CA VAL A 230 24.49 2.12 8.14
C VAL A 230 25.01 3.12 7.13
N VAL A 231 25.94 2.65 6.30
CA VAL A 231 26.38 3.32 5.09
C VAL A 231 25.50 2.87 3.94
N LEU A 232 25.02 3.84 3.17
CA LEU A 232 24.10 3.63 2.07
C LEU A 232 24.79 3.94 0.75
N ASN A 233 24.55 3.12 -0.27
CA ASN A 233 25.19 3.24 -1.58
C ASN A 233 24.22 3.18 -2.76
N GLY A 234 22.91 3.13 -2.51
CA GLY A 234 21.92 3.07 -3.57
C GLY A 234 20.54 3.48 -3.11
N GLY A 235 19.64 3.58 -4.07
CA GLY A 235 18.25 3.96 -3.87
C GLY A 235 17.90 5.28 -4.55
N ARG A 236 16.72 5.81 -4.21
CA ARG A 236 16.13 6.99 -4.86
C ARG A 236 15.81 8.10 -3.85
N ILE A 237 16.25 9.31 -4.13
CA ILE A 237 15.92 10.50 -3.35
C ILE A 237 14.50 10.98 -3.68
N ALA A 238 13.61 10.88 -2.69
CA ALA A 238 12.26 11.43 -2.76
C ALA A 238 12.25 12.93 -2.41
N ALA A 239 13.01 13.34 -1.40
CA ALA A 239 13.13 14.71 -0.92
C ALA A 239 14.54 14.99 -0.35
N ALA A 240 14.95 16.26 -0.38
CA ALA A 240 16.26 16.71 0.11
C ALA A 240 16.13 18.07 0.83
N HIS A 241 16.80 18.20 1.97
CA HIS A 241 16.76 19.38 2.82
C HIS A 241 18.15 19.68 3.39
N HIS A 242 18.57 20.95 3.37
CA HIS A 242 19.87 21.39 3.90
C HIS A 242 19.97 21.39 5.44
N SER A 243 18.90 20.99 6.13
CA SER A 243 18.81 20.85 7.57
C SER A 243 17.84 19.72 7.93
N ASP A 244 17.70 19.41 9.22
CA ASP A 244 16.63 18.55 9.73
C ASP A 244 15.25 19.10 9.32
N ALA A 245 14.51 18.32 8.54
CA ALA A 245 13.16 18.62 8.10
C ALA A 245 12.11 17.90 8.95
N GLY A 246 12.53 17.03 9.87
CA GLY A 246 11.67 16.31 10.79
C GLY A 246 10.66 15.41 10.07
N THR A 247 11.06 14.77 8.97
CA THR A 247 10.13 13.95 8.18
C THR A 247 9.57 12.78 8.99
N GLN A 248 8.30 12.46 8.79
CA GLN A 248 7.57 11.46 9.57
C GLN A 248 7.28 10.24 8.71
N ALA A 249 7.68 9.05 9.19
CA ALA A 249 7.23 7.79 8.60
C ALA A 249 5.73 7.61 8.84
N THR A 250 4.97 7.44 7.76
CA THR A 250 3.52 7.15 7.81
C THR A 250 3.20 5.73 7.38
N SER A 251 4.05 5.17 6.52
CA SER A 251 4.09 3.74 6.22
C SER A 251 5.51 3.32 5.89
N LEU A 252 5.73 2.03 5.63
CA LEU A 252 7.03 1.43 5.36
C LEU A 252 7.78 2.17 4.27
N ASN A 253 7.07 2.53 3.20
CA ASN A 253 7.65 3.14 2.01
C ASN A 253 7.34 4.64 1.87
N ASN A 254 6.67 5.24 2.86
CA ASN A 254 6.21 6.62 2.75
C ASN A 254 6.61 7.49 3.95
N ARG A 255 7.24 8.64 3.65
CA ARG A 255 7.53 9.68 4.63
C ARG A 255 6.88 11.00 4.20
N VAL A 256 6.28 11.70 5.16
CA VAL A 256 5.69 13.03 4.96
C VAL A 256 6.56 14.11 5.61
N GLY A 257 6.67 15.27 4.98
CA GLY A 257 7.43 16.40 5.47
C GLY A 257 7.08 17.67 4.71
N LEU A 258 7.77 18.77 5.01
CA LEU A 258 7.65 20.02 4.26
C LEU A 258 8.30 19.85 2.87
N VAL A 259 7.59 19.23 1.93
CA VAL A 259 8.03 19.17 0.53
C VAL A 259 7.73 20.51 -0.12
N ASP A 260 8.76 21.31 -0.31
CA ASP A 260 8.65 22.49 -1.16
C ASP A 260 8.61 22.01 -2.61
N LYS A 261 7.66 22.50 -3.42
CA LYS A 261 7.46 22.07 -4.82
C LYS A 261 8.53 22.65 -5.75
N ARG A 262 9.80 22.49 -5.42
CA ARG A 262 10.95 23.01 -6.18
C ARG A 262 11.61 21.90 -7.00
N ASP A 263 12.55 22.32 -7.85
CA ASP A 263 13.44 21.45 -8.61
C ASP A 263 14.29 20.60 -7.66
N ILE A 264 14.04 19.29 -7.63
CA ILE A 264 14.74 18.34 -6.76
C ILE A 264 16.25 18.36 -6.97
N ALA A 265 16.73 18.65 -8.19
CA ALA A 265 18.15 18.73 -8.49
C ALA A 265 18.81 19.84 -7.67
N SER A 266 18.17 21.01 -7.66
CA SER A 266 18.60 22.16 -6.89
C SER A 266 18.52 21.90 -5.38
N ASP A 267 17.48 21.19 -4.93
CA ASP A 267 17.31 20.87 -3.50
C ASP A 267 18.38 19.88 -3.02
N ILE A 268 18.76 18.89 -3.84
CA ILE A 268 19.87 17.98 -3.55
C ILE A 268 21.19 18.75 -3.45
N ASP A 269 21.48 19.60 -4.44
CA ASP A 269 22.71 20.40 -4.46
C ASP A 269 22.79 21.32 -3.24
N SER A 270 21.70 22.02 -2.92
CA SER A 270 21.61 22.90 -1.75
C SER A 270 21.72 22.10 -0.44
N ALA A 271 21.11 20.90 -0.38
CA ALA A 271 21.15 20.06 0.80
C ALA A 271 22.58 19.66 1.16
N ILE A 272 23.45 19.42 0.17
CA ILE A 272 24.85 19.04 0.39
C ILE A 272 25.73 20.27 0.62
N LEU A 273 25.58 21.31 -0.19
CA LEU A 273 26.51 22.45 -0.23
C LEU A 273 26.22 23.51 0.84
N ASP A 274 24.96 23.73 1.20
CA ASP A 274 24.55 24.84 2.07
C ASP A 274 24.26 24.40 3.52
N ARG A 275 24.50 23.13 3.86
CA ARG A 275 24.23 22.61 5.20
C ARG A 275 25.18 23.20 6.26
N VAL A 276 24.60 23.49 7.43
CA VAL A 276 25.36 23.95 8.61
C VAL A 276 25.61 22.82 9.59
N THR A 277 24.66 21.89 9.72
CA THR A 277 24.70 20.71 10.60
C THR A 277 24.53 19.44 9.76
N TYR A 278 23.85 18.41 10.28
CA TYR A 278 23.33 17.34 9.43
C TYR A 278 22.22 17.88 8.52
N ASN A 279 22.21 17.38 7.30
CA ASN A 279 21.13 17.53 6.33
C ASN A 279 20.18 16.33 6.40
N GLU A 280 19.04 16.44 5.74
CA GLU A 280 18.06 15.36 5.67
C GLU A 280 17.67 15.04 4.23
N PHE A 281 17.77 13.78 3.86
CA PHE A 281 17.27 13.20 2.62
C PHE A 281 16.26 12.11 2.93
N VAL A 282 15.14 12.10 2.20
CA VAL A 282 14.23 10.96 2.18
C VAL A 282 14.69 10.01 1.08
N LEU A 283 15.16 8.84 1.48
CA LEU A 283 15.68 7.81 0.60
C LEU A 283 14.71 6.63 0.52
N GLU A 284 14.25 6.30 -0.68
CA GLU A 284 13.44 5.12 -0.99
C GLU A 284 14.34 3.98 -1.49
N ARG A 285 13.98 2.74 -1.14
CA ARG A 285 14.68 1.51 -1.58
C ARG A 285 16.20 1.58 -1.34
N PRO A 286 16.61 1.77 -0.08
CA PRO A 286 18.02 1.99 0.25
C PRO A 286 18.90 0.78 -0.06
N GLY A 287 20.02 1.00 -0.74
CA GLY A 287 21.12 0.05 -0.83
C GLY A 287 22.05 0.19 0.38
N VAL A 288 22.46 -0.92 1.00
CA VAL A 288 23.34 -0.93 2.18
C VAL A 288 24.73 -1.44 1.80
N SER A 289 25.78 -0.73 2.23
CA SER A 289 27.18 -1.17 2.08
C SER A 289 27.74 -1.84 3.33
N GLY A 290 27.31 -1.39 4.50
CA GLY A 290 27.76 -1.92 5.78
C GLY A 290 27.38 -1.03 6.94
N PHE A 291 27.96 -1.31 8.10
CA PHE A 291 27.73 -0.60 9.35
C PHE A 291 28.87 0.39 9.61
N PHE A 292 28.57 1.60 10.06
CA PHE A 292 29.58 2.58 10.45
C PHE A 292 29.54 2.88 11.94
N VAL A 293 30.70 3.27 12.46
CA VAL A 293 30.89 3.79 13.81
C VAL A 293 31.76 5.05 13.76
N CYS A 294 31.23 6.16 14.28
CA CYS A 294 31.95 7.42 14.44
C CYS A 294 32.69 7.43 15.77
N THR A 295 34.03 7.43 15.70
CA THR A 295 34.91 7.34 16.88
C THR A 295 35.37 8.71 17.41
N GLU A 296 34.86 9.80 16.85
CA GLU A 296 35.22 11.15 17.30
C GLU A 296 34.84 11.41 18.76
N ASN A 297 35.72 12.12 19.48
CA ASN A 297 35.44 12.54 20.85
C ASN A 297 34.53 13.77 20.85
N ILE A 298 33.33 13.60 21.37
CA ILE A 298 32.26 14.60 21.31
C ILE A 298 32.22 15.53 22.53
N GLY A 299 32.95 15.22 23.61
CA GLY A 299 32.85 15.93 24.89
C GLY A 299 31.48 15.78 25.56
N GLY A 300 31.44 15.17 26.75
CA GLY A 300 30.19 14.85 27.45
C GLY A 300 29.60 13.48 27.06
N GLU A 301 28.60 13.03 27.81
CA GLU A 301 27.93 11.75 27.58
C GLU A 301 26.76 11.93 26.60
N LYS A 302 26.93 11.54 25.33
CA LYS A 302 25.80 11.13 24.49
C LYS A 302 25.71 9.61 24.49
N ASN A 303 24.55 9.09 24.88
CA ASN A 303 24.23 7.65 24.90
C ASN A 303 23.81 7.12 23.52
N ASP A 304 24.45 7.59 22.46
CA ASP A 304 24.14 7.31 21.05
C ASP A 304 25.08 6.27 20.42
N LEU A 305 25.86 5.57 21.23
CA LEU A 305 26.80 4.52 20.84
C LEU A 305 26.80 3.41 21.90
N VAL A 306 26.68 2.14 21.50
CA VAL A 306 26.87 0.98 22.39
C VAL A 306 28.33 0.53 22.41
N ASP A 307 28.67 -0.43 23.25
CA ASP A 307 30.02 -1.00 23.30
C ASP A 307 30.45 -1.58 21.95
N PHE A 308 31.72 -1.36 21.58
CA PHE A 308 32.26 -1.85 20.30
C PHE A 308 32.22 -3.38 20.19
N SER A 309 32.37 -4.10 21.31
CA SER A 309 32.20 -5.56 21.37
C SER A 309 30.81 -6.00 20.89
N GLU A 310 29.77 -5.27 21.28
CA GLU A 310 28.38 -5.53 20.90
C GLU A 310 28.17 -5.27 19.41
N ILE A 311 28.68 -4.14 18.90
CA ILE A 311 28.60 -3.78 17.47
C ILE A 311 29.33 -4.80 16.62
N TYR A 312 30.56 -5.16 17.00
CA TYR A 312 31.36 -6.15 16.28
C TYR A 312 30.67 -7.52 16.26
N SER A 313 30.16 -7.98 17.41
CA SER A 313 29.41 -9.24 17.49
C SER A 313 28.14 -9.23 16.61
N GLY A 314 27.38 -8.14 16.63
CA GLY A 314 26.17 -7.99 15.82
C GLY A 314 26.45 -7.99 14.32
N THR A 315 27.44 -7.21 13.88
CA THR A 315 27.84 -7.12 12.46
C THR A 315 28.48 -8.41 11.96
N GLN A 316 29.31 -9.07 12.76
CA GLN A 316 29.92 -10.35 12.43
C GLN A 316 28.87 -11.46 12.23
N LYS A 317 27.85 -11.52 13.10
CA LYS A 317 26.74 -12.49 12.96
C LYS A 317 25.98 -12.33 11.64
N LEU A 318 25.86 -11.10 11.17
CA LEU A 318 25.22 -10.76 9.89
C LEU A 318 26.18 -10.89 8.70
N GLY A 319 27.49 -11.07 8.92
CA GLY A 319 28.49 -10.97 7.85
C GLY A 319 28.56 -9.57 7.22
N MET A 320 28.16 -8.54 7.97
CA MET A 320 28.10 -7.16 7.51
C MET A 320 29.48 -6.49 7.65
N PRO A 321 29.98 -5.79 6.61
CA PRO A 321 31.19 -4.98 6.72
C PRO A 321 31.05 -3.90 7.80
N LEU A 322 32.12 -3.69 8.57
CA LEU A 322 32.19 -2.65 9.61
C LEU A 322 33.19 -1.57 9.19
N PHE A 323 32.80 -0.32 9.38
CA PHE A 323 33.59 0.85 9.03
C PHE A 323 33.74 1.81 10.21
N VAL A 324 34.90 2.48 10.26
CA VAL A 324 35.15 3.62 11.15
C VAL A 324 34.95 4.92 10.36
N LEU A 325 34.14 5.83 10.89
CA LEU A 325 33.98 7.19 10.40
C LEU A 325 34.76 8.15 11.30
N GLU A 326 35.62 8.96 10.71
CA GLU A 326 36.35 10.00 11.44
C GLU A 326 36.61 11.20 10.53
N TYR A 327 36.23 12.40 10.98
CA TYR A 327 36.32 13.65 10.26
C TYR A 327 35.69 13.60 8.85
N GLY A 328 34.55 12.92 8.75
CA GLY A 328 33.82 12.69 7.50
C GLY A 328 34.51 11.74 6.51
N GLU A 329 35.56 11.04 6.93
CA GLU A 329 36.28 10.06 6.12
C GLU A 329 36.03 8.62 6.64
N MET A 330 35.91 7.67 5.71
CA MET A 330 35.55 6.28 6.02
C MET A 330 36.76 5.35 5.91
N TYR A 331 36.87 4.42 6.85
CA TYR A 331 37.93 3.42 6.93
C TYR A 331 37.34 2.04 7.19
N GLU A 332 37.96 0.98 6.65
CA GLU A 332 37.70 -0.38 7.12
C GLU A 332 37.98 -0.47 8.64
N ALA A 333 37.17 -1.24 9.35
CA ALA A 333 37.33 -1.42 10.79
C ALA A 333 37.81 -2.83 11.13
N GLU A 334 38.83 -2.92 11.99
CA GLU A 334 39.20 -4.15 12.69
C GLU A 334 38.94 -3.98 14.18
N TYR A 335 38.37 -4.99 14.84
CA TYR A 335 38.07 -4.94 16.27
C TYR A 335 39.20 -5.59 17.09
N ASP A 336 39.73 -4.83 18.06
CA ASP A 336 40.66 -5.35 19.06
C ASP A 336 39.93 -5.70 20.36
N ASN A 337 39.82 -7.00 20.62
CA ASN A 337 39.17 -7.54 21.81
C ASN A 337 39.86 -7.12 23.13
N GLU A 338 41.19 -6.91 23.13
CA GLU A 338 41.93 -6.66 24.36
C GLU A 338 41.70 -5.24 24.87
N SER A 339 41.69 -4.27 23.96
CA SER A 339 41.52 -2.86 24.28
C SER A 339 40.09 -2.36 24.11
N ASN A 340 39.19 -3.18 23.55
CA ASN A 340 37.82 -2.83 23.18
C ASN A 340 37.77 -1.54 22.34
N ILE A 341 38.57 -1.50 21.26
CA ILE A 341 38.61 -0.37 20.31
C ILE A 341 38.42 -0.87 18.87
N LEU A 342 38.02 0.04 17.98
CA LEU A 342 38.06 -0.17 16.54
C LEU A 342 39.34 0.45 15.96
N ILE A 343 40.12 -0.37 15.27
CA ILE A 343 41.35 0.01 14.58
C ILE A 343 41.00 0.38 13.14
N LYS A 344 41.46 1.55 12.69
CA LYS A 344 41.28 2.02 11.31
C LYS A 344 42.22 1.25 10.38
N GLY A 345 41.63 0.55 9.41
CA GLY A 345 42.31 -0.10 8.30
C GLY A 345 42.44 0.83 7.09
N LYS A 346 42.17 0.29 5.90
CA LYS A 346 42.27 1.03 4.65
C LYS A 346 41.20 2.12 4.58
N LYS A 347 41.58 3.33 4.15
CA LYS A 347 40.63 4.38 3.79
C LYS A 347 39.83 3.97 2.55
N ILE A 348 38.51 4.09 2.62
CA ILE A 348 37.58 3.80 1.53
C ILE A 348 37.06 5.13 1.02
N SER A 349 37.15 5.37 -0.28
CA SER A 349 36.56 6.54 -0.94
C SER A 349 35.05 6.36 -1.20
N PRO A 350 34.29 7.44 -1.47
CA PRO A 350 32.87 7.31 -1.83
C PRO A 350 32.64 6.44 -3.07
N GLU A 351 33.51 6.53 -4.08
CA GLU A 351 33.42 5.69 -5.28
C GLU A 351 33.68 4.20 -4.97
N GLU A 352 34.67 3.91 -4.12
CA GLU A 352 34.93 2.52 -3.68
C GLU A 352 33.75 1.96 -2.88
N MET A 353 33.06 2.80 -2.09
CA MET A 353 31.88 2.40 -1.32
C MET A 353 30.72 1.93 -2.22
N LEU A 354 30.57 2.51 -3.42
CA LEU A 354 29.58 2.06 -4.41
C LEU A 354 29.81 0.61 -4.85
N GLY A 355 31.06 0.14 -4.82
CA GLY A 355 31.41 -1.24 -5.14
C GLY A 355 31.18 -2.25 -4.00
N ILE A 356 30.86 -1.77 -2.79
CA ILE A 356 30.60 -2.61 -1.62
C ILE A 356 29.09 -2.71 -1.42
N THR A 357 28.49 -3.82 -1.80
CA THR A 357 27.06 -4.07 -1.58
C THR A 357 26.89 -5.20 -0.56
N TYR A 358 26.14 -4.92 0.50
CA TYR A 358 25.72 -5.91 1.47
C TYR A 358 24.26 -6.28 1.22
N ASN A 359 24.00 -7.58 1.05
CA ASN A 359 22.66 -8.12 0.90
C ASN A 359 22.53 -9.38 1.76
N ILE A 360 21.38 -9.55 2.39
CA ILE A 360 20.98 -10.81 3.00
C ILE A 360 20.31 -11.70 1.95
N SER A 361 20.37 -13.02 2.14
CA SER A 361 19.68 -13.96 1.26
C SER A 361 18.16 -13.81 1.37
N GLY A 362 17.42 -14.30 0.37
CA GLY A 362 15.95 -14.28 0.41
C GLY A 362 15.35 -15.12 1.55
N GLU A 363 16.02 -16.20 1.95
CA GLU A 363 15.61 -17.04 3.08
C GLU A 363 15.81 -16.31 4.41
N GLU A 364 17.01 -15.77 4.66
CA GLU A 364 17.28 -14.95 5.85
C GLU A 364 16.37 -13.72 5.92
N ARG A 365 16.07 -13.09 4.76
CA ARG A 365 15.11 -11.98 4.69
C ARG A 365 13.74 -12.40 5.20
N ASN A 366 13.21 -13.51 4.71
CA ASN A 366 11.90 -14.00 5.12
C ASN A 366 11.86 -14.37 6.60
N GLU A 367 12.92 -15.00 7.12
CA GLU A 367 13.04 -15.30 8.55
C GLU A 367 13.01 -14.03 9.42
N LEU A 368 13.74 -12.99 9.01
CA LEU A 368 13.71 -11.69 9.70
C LEU A 368 12.36 -11.01 9.60
N VAL A 369 11.68 -11.09 8.45
CA VAL A 369 10.31 -10.56 8.31
C VAL A 369 9.37 -11.29 9.26
N ASP A 370 9.39 -12.62 9.31
CA ASP A 370 8.53 -13.41 10.21
C ASP A 370 8.83 -13.12 11.69
N GLU A 371 10.11 -12.95 12.05
CA GLU A 371 10.52 -12.54 13.39
C GLU A 371 9.91 -11.18 13.76
N ILE A 372 10.11 -10.18 12.90
CA ILE A 372 9.64 -8.80 13.11
C ILE A 372 8.12 -8.71 13.15
N LEU A 373 7.41 -9.43 12.28
CA LEU A 373 5.94 -9.40 12.26
C LEU A 373 5.34 -10.15 13.46
N THR A 374 6.07 -11.13 14.01
CA THR A 374 5.63 -11.91 15.18
C THR A 374 5.87 -11.19 16.51
N ASP A 375 6.99 -10.47 16.64
CA ASP A 375 7.31 -9.65 17.81
C ASP A 375 7.42 -8.18 17.39
N SER A 376 6.26 -7.63 17.03
CA SER A 376 6.18 -6.36 16.30
C SER A 376 6.75 -5.17 17.09
N PRO A 377 7.80 -4.51 16.58
CA PRO A 377 8.30 -3.26 17.13
C PRO A 377 7.50 -2.05 16.62
N PHE A 378 6.40 -2.24 15.87
CA PHE A 378 5.64 -1.16 15.25
C PHE A 378 4.47 -0.68 16.11
N LYS A 379 4.21 0.63 16.06
CA LYS A 379 2.99 1.27 16.52
C LYS A 379 1.92 1.03 15.46
N ILE A 380 1.02 0.08 15.72
CA ILE A 380 -0.13 -0.15 14.83
C ILE A 380 -1.38 0.50 15.42
N GLU A 381 -2.01 1.36 14.64
CA GLU A 381 -3.31 1.93 14.96
C GLU A 381 -4.42 1.03 14.40
N SER A 382 -4.77 -0.02 15.14
CA SER A 382 -5.87 -0.92 14.77
C SER A 382 -6.82 -1.15 15.95
N PRO A 383 -8.15 -1.22 15.73
CA PRO A 383 -9.10 -1.62 16.75
C PRO A 383 -8.73 -2.96 17.40
N GLU A 384 -8.17 -3.89 16.63
CA GLU A 384 -7.80 -5.23 17.12
C GLU A 384 -6.66 -5.19 18.15
N VAL A 385 -5.73 -4.24 18.05
CA VAL A 385 -4.71 -4.01 19.09
C VAL A 385 -5.40 -3.66 20.41
N SER A 386 -6.36 -2.73 20.35
CA SER A 386 -7.12 -2.31 21.53
C SER A 386 -8.00 -3.44 22.09
N TYR A 387 -8.50 -4.34 21.23
CA TYR A 387 -9.27 -5.52 21.64
C TYR A 387 -8.39 -6.52 22.39
N VAL A 388 -7.22 -6.83 21.84
CA VAL A 388 -6.26 -7.75 22.46
C VAL A 388 -5.73 -7.19 23.78
N ASP A 389 -5.40 -5.90 23.85
CA ASP A 389 -5.01 -5.25 25.10
C ASP A 389 -6.14 -5.32 26.15
N SER A 390 -7.39 -5.04 25.76
CA SER A 390 -8.55 -5.14 26.68
C SER A 390 -8.81 -6.55 27.17
N ARG A 391 -8.60 -7.58 26.33
CA ARG A 391 -8.63 -8.98 26.76
C ARG A 391 -7.61 -9.22 27.87
N SER A 392 -6.37 -8.77 27.70
CA SER A 392 -5.33 -8.90 28.72
C SER A 392 -5.70 -8.14 30.01
N THR A 393 -6.38 -6.99 29.94
CA THR A 393 -6.90 -6.36 31.18
C THR A 393 -8.04 -7.14 31.82
N GLY A 394 -8.85 -7.87 31.03
CA GLY A 394 -9.87 -8.79 31.53
C GLY A 394 -9.29 -9.92 32.38
N ASN A 395 -8.21 -10.54 31.89
CA ASN A 395 -7.48 -11.57 32.64
C ASN A 395 -6.98 -11.02 33.99
N GLN A 396 -6.42 -9.81 33.97
CA GLN A 396 -5.95 -9.14 35.19
C GLN A 396 -7.08 -8.92 36.18
N THR A 397 -8.21 -8.36 35.72
CA THR A 397 -9.38 -8.08 36.57
C THR A 397 -9.88 -9.33 37.28
N TYR A 398 -9.88 -10.50 36.62
CA TYR A 398 -10.24 -11.76 37.30
C TYR A 398 -9.30 -12.08 38.47
N ILE A 399 -7.98 -12.05 38.24
CA ILE A 399 -6.98 -12.35 39.27
C ILE A 399 -7.07 -11.37 40.44
N GLU A 400 -7.23 -10.09 40.13
CA GLU A 400 -7.27 -9.05 41.15
C GLU A 400 -8.56 -9.16 41.99
N ILE A 401 -9.69 -9.62 41.43
CA ILE A 401 -10.96 -9.83 42.17
C ILE A 401 -10.92 -11.12 42.99
N VAL A 402 -10.58 -12.24 42.38
CA VAL A 402 -10.63 -13.58 43.02
C VAL A 402 -9.50 -13.79 44.01
N GLN A 403 -8.33 -13.21 43.73
CA GLN A 403 -7.11 -13.37 44.52
C GLN A 403 -6.76 -14.85 44.79
N PRO A 404 -6.45 -15.62 43.72
CA PRO A 404 -6.17 -17.04 43.83
C PRO A 404 -5.02 -17.31 44.81
N ARG A 405 -5.11 -18.45 45.50
CA ARG A 405 -4.17 -18.87 46.56
C ARG A 405 -3.33 -20.09 46.18
N SER A 406 -3.50 -20.58 44.96
CA SER A 406 -2.75 -21.69 44.39
C SER A 406 -2.14 -21.26 43.06
N GLY A 407 -0.93 -21.73 42.78
CA GLY A 407 -0.20 -21.43 41.55
C GLY A 407 0.95 -22.41 41.35
N LYS A 408 1.81 -22.11 40.38
CA LYS A 408 2.99 -22.91 40.06
C LYS A 408 4.22 -22.35 40.78
N GLU A 409 4.98 -23.22 41.44
CA GLU A 409 6.27 -22.81 42.03
C GLU A 409 7.30 -22.54 40.92
N VAL A 410 7.94 -21.36 40.97
CA VAL A 410 8.94 -20.90 40.00
C VAL A 410 10.10 -20.21 40.72
N ILE A 411 11.26 -20.15 40.07
CA ILE A 411 12.41 -19.40 40.57
C ILE A 411 12.35 -17.97 40.04
N TYR A 412 12.43 -16.99 40.94
CA TYR A 412 12.51 -15.59 40.58
C TYR A 412 13.89 -15.28 39.99
N TYR A 413 13.94 -14.58 38.86
CA TYR A 413 15.17 -14.45 38.07
C TYR A 413 15.65 -13.00 37.92
N GLN A 414 14.85 -12.01 38.33
CA GLN A 414 15.28 -10.62 38.30
C GLN A 414 16.15 -10.28 39.51
N ASP A 415 16.97 -9.24 39.37
CA ASP A 415 17.72 -8.64 40.47
C ASP A 415 16.79 -8.23 41.62
N LYS A 416 17.36 -8.00 42.80
CA LYS A 416 16.58 -7.74 44.00
C LYS A 416 15.61 -6.57 43.81
N GLN A 417 14.30 -6.84 43.86
CA GLN A 417 13.25 -5.82 43.83
C GLN A 417 12.41 -5.90 45.11
N CYS A 418 12.05 -4.74 45.65
CA CYS A 418 11.30 -4.64 46.90
C CYS A 418 10.12 -3.69 46.76
N VAL A 419 8.96 -4.11 47.28
CA VAL A 419 7.73 -3.30 47.36
C VAL A 419 7.16 -3.40 48.77
N GLY A 420 7.23 -2.28 49.49
CA GLY A 420 6.89 -2.24 50.91
C GLY A 420 7.79 -3.17 51.72
N GLN A 421 7.21 -4.22 52.30
CA GLN A 421 7.92 -5.24 53.10
C GLN A 421 8.19 -6.54 52.32
N VAL A 422 7.78 -6.62 51.05
CA VAL A 422 7.98 -7.81 50.22
C VAL A 422 9.17 -7.56 49.31
N CYS A 423 10.13 -8.47 49.30
CA CYS A 423 11.29 -8.41 48.41
C CYS A 423 11.43 -9.75 47.70
N PHE A 424 11.76 -9.66 46.42
CA PHE A 424 12.26 -10.77 45.64
C PHE A 424 13.75 -10.60 45.45
N GLN A 425 14.48 -11.70 45.43
CA GLN A 425 15.86 -11.79 45.00
C GLN A 425 15.98 -12.87 43.93
N GLN A 426 16.92 -12.68 43.03
CA GLN A 426 17.28 -13.72 42.08
C GLN A 426 17.59 -15.02 42.84
N GLY A 427 16.90 -16.10 42.47
CA GLY A 427 16.98 -17.41 43.11
C GLY A 427 15.89 -17.71 44.14
N ASP A 428 15.05 -16.74 44.52
CA ASP A 428 13.93 -16.98 45.44
C ASP A 428 12.90 -17.94 44.81
N SER A 429 12.38 -18.89 45.61
CA SER A 429 11.21 -19.69 45.21
C SER A 429 9.93 -18.91 45.48
N VAL A 430 9.14 -18.67 44.43
CA VAL A 430 7.88 -17.92 44.48
C VAL A 430 6.77 -18.69 43.79
N VAL A 431 5.52 -18.45 44.20
CA VAL A 431 4.36 -19.09 43.56
C VAL A 431 3.80 -18.15 42.49
N LEU A 432 3.99 -18.48 41.21
CA LEU A 432 3.37 -17.79 40.08
C LEU A 432 1.88 -18.18 39.99
N LEU A 433 1.01 -17.22 40.23
CA LEU A 433 -0.45 -17.36 40.15
C LEU A 433 -0.95 -17.28 38.72
N SER A 434 -0.48 -16.28 37.98
CA SER A 434 -0.78 -16.13 36.55
C SER A 434 0.25 -15.24 35.86
N GLU A 435 0.35 -15.42 34.56
CA GLU A 435 1.12 -14.61 33.63
C GLU A 435 0.17 -14.17 32.51
N VAL A 436 0.13 -12.86 32.28
CA VAL A 436 -0.74 -12.20 31.32
C VAL A 436 0.13 -11.36 30.40
N GLU A 437 0.21 -11.77 29.14
CA GLU A 437 0.91 -11.03 28.11
C GLU A 437 -0.07 -10.16 27.31
N SER A 438 0.35 -8.92 27.02
CA SER A 438 -0.34 -7.99 26.12
C SER A 438 0.63 -7.45 25.07
N PRO A 439 0.12 -6.81 24.00
CA PRO A 439 0.92 -6.04 23.05
C PRO A 439 1.94 -5.08 23.70
N SER A 440 1.62 -4.51 24.86
CA SER A 440 2.43 -3.44 25.47
C SER A 440 3.09 -3.82 26.80
N VAL A 441 2.61 -4.87 27.49
CA VAL A 441 3.07 -5.21 28.83
C VAL A 441 3.01 -6.72 29.07
N LEU A 442 3.99 -7.23 29.81
CA LEU A 442 3.97 -8.55 30.41
C LEU A 442 3.72 -8.41 31.92
N ILE A 443 2.67 -9.05 32.41
CA ILE A 443 2.25 -8.95 33.80
C ILE A 443 2.30 -10.31 34.46
N ARG A 444 2.97 -10.38 35.62
CA ARG A 444 3.04 -11.59 36.43
C ARG A 444 2.47 -11.34 37.81
N TYR A 445 1.68 -12.30 38.27
CA TYR A 445 1.13 -12.30 39.61
C TYR A 445 1.81 -13.37 40.44
N PHE A 446 2.47 -12.99 41.52
CA PHE A 446 3.13 -13.89 42.45
C PHE A 446 2.42 -13.91 43.79
N LEU A 447 2.40 -15.05 44.48
CA LEU A 447 1.96 -15.16 45.88
C LEU A 447 3.20 -15.29 46.77
N GLN A 448 3.36 -14.35 47.70
CA GLN A 448 4.43 -14.35 48.70
C GLN A 448 3.92 -13.78 50.02
N ASN A 449 4.14 -14.49 51.13
CA ASN A 449 3.70 -14.07 52.47
C ASN A 449 2.21 -13.68 52.53
N ASP A 450 1.35 -14.50 51.92
CA ASP A 450 -0.11 -14.28 51.79
C ASP A 450 -0.51 -13.00 51.03
N LYS A 451 0.43 -12.36 50.34
CA LYS A 451 0.19 -11.18 49.51
C LYS A 451 0.36 -11.53 48.04
N ILE A 452 -0.53 -10.98 47.21
CA ILE A 452 -0.40 -11.05 45.76
C ILE A 452 0.45 -9.87 45.32
N ILE A 453 1.47 -10.17 44.53
CA ILE A 453 2.42 -9.20 44.01
C ILE A 453 2.24 -9.16 42.51
N ARG A 454 2.02 -7.99 41.95
CA ARG A 454 1.92 -7.75 40.52
C ARG A 454 3.24 -7.16 40.03
N GLU A 455 3.91 -7.87 39.15
CA GLU A 455 5.06 -7.41 38.40
C GLU A 455 4.59 -7.01 36.99
N GLN A 456 4.92 -5.80 36.54
CA GLN A 456 4.58 -5.28 35.21
C GLN A 456 5.87 -4.87 34.49
N ALA A 457 6.21 -5.61 33.44
CA ALA A 457 7.31 -5.28 32.54
C ALA A 457 6.74 -4.69 31.25
N TYR A 458 6.95 -3.41 31.01
CA TYR A 458 6.52 -2.77 29.76
C TYR A 458 7.47 -3.16 28.64
N LYS A 459 6.92 -3.60 27.51
CA LYS A 459 7.73 -3.92 26.33
C LYS A 459 8.41 -2.64 25.84
N GLY A 460 9.72 -2.71 25.64
CA GLY A 460 10.54 -1.54 25.32
C GLY A 460 10.70 -0.57 26.50
N ARG A 461 10.77 -1.07 27.74
CA ARG A 461 11.25 -0.30 28.91
C ARG A 461 12.21 -1.15 29.74
N ASP A 462 13.35 -0.57 30.12
CA ASP A 462 14.34 -1.23 30.99
C ASP A 462 13.91 -1.32 32.48
N TYR A 463 12.71 -0.87 32.84
CA TYR A 463 12.23 -0.93 34.21
C TYR A 463 10.98 -1.80 34.35
N VAL A 464 10.86 -2.38 35.53
CA VAL A 464 9.73 -3.22 35.94
C VAL A 464 9.03 -2.52 37.10
N ASN A 465 7.71 -2.41 37.02
CA ASN A 465 6.90 -1.92 38.12
C ASN A 465 6.44 -3.12 38.95
N ILE A 466 6.64 -3.08 40.26
CA ILE A 466 6.09 -4.09 41.16
C ILE A 466 5.14 -3.40 42.14
N ASP A 467 3.98 -4.01 42.35
CA ASP A 467 2.93 -3.55 43.26
C ASP A 467 2.42 -4.70 44.14
N VAL A 468 2.01 -4.38 45.38
CA VAL A 468 1.24 -5.34 46.20
C VAL A 468 -0.24 -5.15 45.91
N ILE A 469 -0.89 -6.18 45.39
CA ILE A 469 -2.34 -6.21 45.18
C ILE A 469 -3.00 -6.61 46.49
N GLY A 470 -3.58 -5.62 47.17
CA GLY A 470 -4.52 -5.87 48.28
C GLY A 470 -5.91 -6.21 47.74
N ARG A 471 -6.81 -6.66 48.63
CA ARG A 471 -8.26 -6.44 48.39
C ARG A 471 -8.44 -4.93 48.38
N GLN A 472 -8.31 -4.29 47.23
CA GLN A 472 -8.96 -3.02 47.04
C GLN A 472 -10.43 -3.29 47.34
N GLU A 473 -11.04 -2.48 48.22
CA GLU A 473 -12.48 -2.31 48.11
C GLU A 473 -12.68 -1.83 46.68
N TYR A 474 -13.01 -2.75 45.77
CA TYR A 474 -13.27 -2.40 44.39
C TYR A 474 -14.37 -1.36 44.43
N GLN A 475 -13.94 -0.12 44.19
CA GLN A 475 -14.84 0.98 43.99
C GLN A 475 -15.66 0.67 42.73
N GLN A 476 -16.69 1.44 42.47
CA GLN A 476 -17.58 1.20 41.33
C GLN A 476 -16.83 1.25 39.98
N ASN A 477 -15.55 1.66 39.95
CA ASN A 477 -14.72 1.79 38.77
C ASN A 477 -13.76 0.62 38.56
N ILE A 478 -13.66 0.14 37.32
CA ILE A 478 -12.64 -0.81 36.84
C ILE A 478 -11.85 -0.24 35.66
N ASN A 479 -10.70 -0.83 35.33
CA ASN A 479 -9.94 -0.47 34.12
C ASN A 479 -10.21 -1.45 32.99
N VAL A 480 -10.63 -0.95 31.83
CA VAL A 480 -10.78 -1.71 30.58
C VAL A 480 -9.89 -1.08 29.51
N GLY A 481 -8.76 -1.73 29.22
CA GLY A 481 -7.70 -1.11 28.42
C GLY A 481 -7.20 0.19 29.06
N LEU A 482 -7.37 1.31 28.35
CA LEU A 482 -6.99 2.66 28.82
C LEU A 482 -8.14 3.42 29.50
N TYR A 483 -9.32 2.83 29.64
CA TYR A 483 -10.52 3.50 30.13
C TYR A 483 -10.88 3.06 31.55
N SER A 484 -11.24 4.02 32.40
CA SER A 484 -11.90 3.76 33.68
C SER A 484 -13.41 3.67 33.45
N VAL A 485 -14.02 2.55 33.81
CA VAL A 485 -15.43 2.24 33.59
C VAL A 485 -16.15 2.17 34.93
N ASP A 486 -17.15 3.04 35.13
CA ASP A 486 -18.05 2.99 36.29
C ASP A 486 -19.16 1.96 36.06
N LEU A 487 -19.18 0.93 36.90
CA LEU A 487 -20.16 -0.15 36.91
C LEU A 487 -21.42 0.20 37.69
N GLY A 488 -21.44 1.36 38.37
CA GLY A 488 -22.59 1.87 39.12
C GLY A 488 -22.93 1.07 40.38
N ARG A 489 -22.10 0.10 40.77
CA ARG A 489 -22.32 -0.79 41.93
C ARG A 489 -21.03 -1.23 42.60
N LYS A 490 -21.11 -1.58 43.89
CA LYS A 490 -19.97 -2.13 44.62
C LYS A 490 -19.72 -3.58 44.17
N LEU A 491 -18.46 -3.93 43.95
CA LEU A 491 -18.06 -5.26 43.52
C LEU A 491 -17.77 -6.16 44.72
N ASN A 492 -18.79 -6.85 45.25
CA ASN A 492 -18.61 -7.78 46.36
C ASN A 492 -18.44 -9.23 45.87
N THR A 493 -18.94 -9.52 44.67
CA THR A 493 -18.95 -10.85 44.05
C THR A 493 -18.57 -10.78 42.56
N LEU A 494 -18.26 -11.92 41.95
CA LEU A 494 -18.02 -12.01 40.51
C LEU A 494 -19.29 -11.69 39.70
N ASP A 495 -20.47 -12.06 40.23
CA ASP A 495 -21.76 -11.72 39.63
C ASP A 495 -22.01 -10.19 39.64
N ASP A 496 -21.64 -9.48 40.72
CA ASP A 496 -21.72 -8.00 40.75
C ASP A 496 -20.91 -7.38 39.61
N TYR A 497 -19.73 -7.92 39.33
CA TYR A 497 -18.88 -7.44 38.25
C TYR A 497 -19.50 -7.70 36.86
N LEU A 498 -19.93 -8.93 36.59
CA LEU A 498 -20.52 -9.29 35.29
C LEU A 498 -21.82 -8.53 35.03
N ASP A 499 -22.68 -8.39 36.04
CA ASP A 499 -23.90 -7.60 35.93
C ASP A 499 -23.61 -6.11 35.71
N GLY A 500 -22.59 -5.57 36.37
CA GLY A 500 -22.13 -4.19 36.17
C GLY A 500 -21.69 -3.96 34.73
N MET A 501 -20.85 -4.85 34.21
CA MET A 501 -20.40 -4.81 32.81
C MET A 501 -21.55 -4.97 31.81
N ARG A 502 -22.58 -5.75 32.16
CA ARG A 502 -23.81 -5.88 31.35
C ARG A 502 -24.57 -4.60 31.20
N VAL A 503 -24.72 -3.84 32.28
CA VAL A 503 -25.36 -2.52 32.19
C VAL A 503 -24.56 -1.60 31.28
N VAL A 504 -23.22 -1.59 31.40
CA VAL A 504 -22.35 -0.76 30.56
C VAL A 504 -22.46 -1.13 29.08
N LEU A 505 -22.40 -2.41 28.73
CA LEU A 505 -22.51 -2.85 27.34
C LEU A 505 -23.88 -2.57 26.72
N LEU A 506 -24.97 -2.74 27.47
CA LEU A 506 -26.32 -2.41 27.01
C LEU A 506 -26.49 -0.90 26.77
N LEU A 507 -25.92 -0.06 27.62
CA LEU A 507 -25.92 1.40 27.41
C LEU A 507 -25.15 1.77 26.16
N LEU A 508 -23.97 1.17 25.95
CA LEU A 508 -23.15 1.44 24.79
C LEU A 508 -23.79 0.95 23.48
N GLN A 509 -24.46 -0.21 23.51
CA GLN A 509 -25.24 -0.70 22.37
C GLN A 509 -26.37 0.27 22.02
N LYS A 510 -27.09 0.79 23.02
CA LYS A 510 -28.13 1.80 22.81
C LYS A 510 -27.55 3.09 22.20
N GLU A 511 -26.38 3.53 22.65
CA GLU A 511 -25.70 4.70 22.08
C GLU A 511 -25.31 4.49 20.60
N ILE A 512 -24.89 3.28 20.22
CA ILE A 512 -24.60 2.93 18.81
C ILE A 512 -25.90 2.94 17.98
N GLU A 513 -27.00 2.42 18.52
CA GLU A 513 -28.30 2.48 17.85
C GLU A 513 -28.80 3.92 17.65
N GLU A 514 -28.47 4.82 18.58
CA GLU A 514 -28.80 6.26 18.51
C GLU A 514 -27.86 7.03 17.54
N ASP A 515 -26.61 6.58 17.35
CA ASP A 515 -25.58 7.20 16.50
C ASP A 515 -24.72 6.14 15.76
N PRO A 516 -25.27 5.49 14.71
CA PRO A 516 -24.62 4.36 14.05
C PRO A 516 -23.38 4.74 13.23
N ASP A 517 -23.21 6.01 12.91
CA ASP A 517 -22.07 6.51 12.13
C ASP A 517 -20.84 6.80 13.03
N ASN A 518 -20.88 6.42 14.31
CA ASN A 518 -19.83 6.66 15.28
C ASN A 518 -18.92 5.44 15.50
N PRO A 519 -17.84 5.27 14.71
CA PRO A 519 -16.97 4.09 14.77
C PRO A 519 -16.25 3.94 16.12
N PHE A 520 -16.16 5.01 16.91
CA PHE A 520 -15.55 4.96 18.23
C PHE A 520 -16.39 4.15 19.23
N ARG A 521 -17.72 4.23 19.14
CA ARG A 521 -18.62 3.49 20.04
C ARG A 521 -18.60 2.00 19.76
N GLU A 522 -18.62 1.62 18.48
CA GLU A 522 -18.44 0.22 18.07
C GLU A 522 -17.09 -0.35 18.53
N LYS A 523 -16.02 0.44 18.39
CA LYS A 523 -14.69 0.07 18.92
C LYS A 523 -14.75 -0.13 20.44
N LEU A 524 -15.37 0.76 21.21
CA LEU A 524 -15.50 0.60 22.65
C LEU A 524 -16.30 -0.67 23.02
N LEU A 525 -17.37 -0.97 22.28
CA LEU A 525 -18.20 -2.16 22.51
C LEU A 525 -17.36 -3.43 22.34
N GLY A 526 -16.58 -3.49 21.25
CA GLY A 526 -15.63 -4.57 21.00
C GLY A 526 -14.57 -4.68 22.10
N MET A 527 -13.99 -3.57 22.55
CA MET A 527 -13.01 -3.56 23.65
C MET A 527 -13.60 -4.14 24.95
N TYR A 528 -14.82 -3.74 25.31
CA TYR A 528 -15.47 -4.20 26.54
C TYR A 528 -15.89 -5.67 26.45
N ALA A 529 -16.36 -6.12 25.28
CA ALA A 529 -16.63 -7.53 25.04
C ALA A 529 -15.35 -8.39 25.14
N PHE A 530 -14.24 -7.96 24.52
CA PHE A 530 -12.94 -8.65 24.64
C PHE A 530 -12.42 -8.71 26.09
N HIS A 531 -12.66 -7.65 26.87
CA HIS A 531 -12.35 -7.66 28.28
C HIS A 531 -13.11 -8.74 29.05
N ILE A 532 -14.42 -8.90 28.79
CA ILE A 532 -15.21 -9.97 29.42
C ILE A 532 -14.78 -11.35 28.92
N TYR A 533 -14.41 -11.49 27.64
CA TYR A 533 -13.82 -12.72 27.12
C TYR A 533 -12.54 -13.09 27.88
N GLY A 534 -11.58 -12.16 28.01
CA GLY A 534 -10.36 -12.40 28.78
C GLY A 534 -10.63 -12.75 30.24
N PHE A 535 -11.56 -12.05 30.88
CA PHE A 535 -12.01 -12.39 32.23
C PHE A 535 -12.50 -13.84 32.33
N GLY A 536 -13.32 -14.30 31.37
CA GLY A 536 -13.80 -15.68 31.31
C GLY A 536 -12.69 -16.71 31.03
N GLU A 537 -11.68 -16.35 30.22
CA GLU A 537 -10.54 -17.22 29.96
C GLU A 537 -9.69 -17.46 31.20
N GLU A 538 -9.40 -16.40 31.96
CA GLU A 538 -8.65 -16.53 33.20
C GLU A 538 -9.47 -17.28 34.26
N ALA A 539 -10.79 -17.05 34.33
CA ALA A 539 -11.68 -17.84 35.18
C ALA A 539 -11.57 -19.35 34.91
N ARG A 540 -11.68 -19.75 33.63
CA ARG A 540 -11.51 -21.14 33.22
C ARG A 540 -10.13 -21.68 33.56
N LYS A 541 -9.07 -20.89 33.32
CA LYS A 541 -7.68 -21.27 33.63
C LYS A 541 -7.48 -21.56 35.13
N GLN A 542 -8.21 -20.87 35.99
CA GLN A 542 -8.20 -21.05 37.45
C GLN A 542 -9.22 -22.11 37.93
N GLY A 543 -9.93 -22.79 37.03
CA GLY A 543 -10.89 -23.86 37.34
C GLY A 543 -12.30 -23.38 37.67
N ASP A 544 -12.61 -22.11 37.48
CA ASP A 544 -13.92 -21.50 37.71
C ASP A 544 -14.78 -21.54 36.44
N GLU A 545 -15.27 -22.73 36.09
CA GLU A 545 -16.02 -22.94 34.85
C GLU A 545 -17.40 -22.24 34.87
N GLU A 546 -18.02 -22.06 36.04
CA GLU A 546 -19.30 -21.37 36.14
C GLU A 546 -19.17 -19.90 35.72
N THR A 547 -18.20 -19.17 36.29
CA THR A 547 -17.93 -17.78 35.92
C THR A 547 -17.50 -17.67 34.46
N ALA A 548 -16.68 -18.61 33.98
CA ALA A 548 -16.23 -18.64 32.60
C ALA A 548 -17.41 -18.76 31.61
N ILE A 549 -18.32 -19.71 31.82
CA ILE A 549 -19.51 -19.91 30.98
C ILE A 549 -20.38 -18.65 30.98
N LYS A 550 -20.63 -18.05 32.15
CA LYS A 550 -21.39 -16.80 32.27
C LYS A 550 -20.74 -15.66 31.47
N ALA A 551 -19.44 -15.45 31.65
CA ALA A 551 -18.69 -14.41 30.95
C ALA A 551 -18.73 -14.60 29.43
N PHE A 552 -18.50 -15.81 28.93
CA PHE A 552 -18.54 -16.10 27.49
C PHE A 552 -19.93 -15.96 26.88
N SER A 553 -20.95 -16.47 27.57
CA SER A 553 -22.34 -16.31 27.12
C SER A 553 -22.75 -14.85 27.09
N PHE A 554 -22.26 -14.04 28.01
CA PHE A 554 -22.60 -12.63 28.10
C PHE A 554 -21.83 -11.81 27.04
N ALA A 555 -20.52 -12.01 26.87
CA ALA A 555 -19.75 -11.32 25.85
C ALA A 555 -20.25 -11.63 24.43
N SER A 556 -20.71 -12.87 24.18
CA SER A 556 -21.20 -13.29 22.87
C SER A 556 -22.51 -12.63 22.45
N GLU A 557 -23.27 -12.04 23.38
CA GLU A 557 -24.45 -11.22 23.07
C GLU A 557 -24.07 -9.94 22.30
N PHE A 558 -22.85 -9.42 22.51
CA PHE A 558 -22.39 -8.13 21.96
C PHE A 558 -21.28 -8.29 20.91
N PHE A 559 -20.48 -9.34 21.00
CA PHE A 559 -19.41 -9.64 20.04
C PHE A 559 -19.32 -11.15 19.81
N PRO A 560 -19.58 -11.66 18.58
CA PRO A 560 -19.63 -13.10 18.33
C PRO A 560 -18.34 -13.83 18.73
N GLN A 561 -18.50 -14.99 19.38
CA GLN A 561 -17.38 -15.77 19.88
C GLN A 561 -16.50 -16.30 18.73
N GLU A 562 -17.07 -16.64 17.58
CA GLU A 562 -16.31 -17.07 16.41
C GLU A 562 -15.36 -15.97 15.93
N LYS A 563 -15.83 -14.72 15.91
CA LYS A 563 -15.03 -13.56 15.52
C LYS A 563 -13.94 -13.26 16.56
N TYR A 564 -14.26 -13.39 17.84
CA TYR A 564 -13.27 -13.28 18.92
C TYR A 564 -12.14 -14.31 18.72
N ASN A 565 -12.50 -15.58 18.54
CA ASN A 565 -11.54 -16.66 18.35
C ASN A 565 -10.69 -16.47 17.08
N GLU A 566 -11.30 -16.01 15.99
CA GLU A 566 -10.58 -15.68 14.75
C GLU A 566 -9.52 -14.60 14.99
N ILE A 567 -9.91 -13.46 15.57
CA ILE A 567 -8.99 -12.36 15.88
C ILE A 567 -7.86 -12.84 16.79
N ILE A 568 -8.17 -13.56 17.87
CA ILE A 568 -7.13 -14.07 18.79
C ILE A 568 -6.17 -15.02 18.08
N SER A 569 -6.68 -15.96 17.27
CA SER A 569 -5.84 -16.92 16.55
C SER A 569 -4.94 -16.27 15.49
N ARG A 570 -5.38 -15.16 14.89
CA ARG A 570 -4.61 -14.39 13.89
C ARG A 570 -3.61 -13.44 14.55
N ARG A 571 -3.98 -12.83 15.68
CA ARG A 571 -3.23 -11.75 16.34
C ARG A 571 -2.31 -12.19 17.44
N LEU A 572 -2.51 -13.36 18.03
CA LEU A 572 -1.65 -13.86 19.09
C LEU A 572 -0.94 -15.13 18.64
N ASP A 573 0.36 -15.20 18.90
CA ASP A 573 1.08 -16.47 18.79
C ASP A 573 0.77 -17.41 19.97
N ASP A 574 1.39 -18.59 19.94
CA ASP A 574 1.32 -19.60 21.00
C ASP A 574 1.86 -19.12 22.36
N LYS A 575 2.63 -18.03 22.39
CA LYS A 575 3.15 -17.38 23.60
C LYS A 575 2.29 -16.19 24.03
N GLY A 576 1.35 -15.73 23.21
CA GLY A 576 0.55 -14.54 23.47
C GLY A 576 1.17 -13.24 22.97
N ARG A 577 2.21 -13.30 22.11
CA ARG A 577 2.82 -12.13 21.47
C ARG A 577 1.92 -11.63 20.34
N PHE A 578 1.83 -10.31 20.23
CA PHE A 578 0.98 -9.66 19.24
C PHE A 578 1.63 -9.68 17.84
N ARG A 579 0.90 -10.25 16.89
CA ARG A 579 1.28 -10.39 15.49
C ARG A 579 0.63 -9.32 14.61
N ILE A 580 1.41 -8.80 13.68
CA ILE A 580 0.96 -7.90 12.63
C ILE A 580 1.17 -8.53 11.27
N THR A 581 0.50 -7.98 10.27
CA THR A 581 0.65 -8.34 8.86
C THR A 581 1.51 -7.29 8.16
N LYS A 582 2.08 -7.65 7.00
CA LYS A 582 2.90 -6.71 6.23
C LYS A 582 2.03 -5.57 5.70
N GLU A 583 0.79 -5.86 5.34
CA GLU A 583 -0.20 -4.92 4.84
C GLU A 583 -0.58 -3.84 5.85
N GLU A 584 -0.34 -4.06 7.15
CA GLU A 584 -0.60 -3.05 8.19
C GLU A 584 0.52 -2.03 8.37
N ILE A 585 1.69 -2.32 7.81
CA ILE A 585 2.84 -1.41 7.86
C ILE A 585 3.15 -0.80 6.49
N GLU A 586 2.62 -1.34 5.39
CA GLU A 586 2.69 -0.77 4.03
C GLU A 586 1.68 0.36 3.82
#